data_AF-W7SPP2-F1
#
_entry.id   AF-W7SPP2-F1
#
_cell.length_a   1.000
_cell.length_b   1.000
_cell.length_c   1.000
_cell.angle_alpha   90.00
_cell.angle_beta   90.00
_cell.angle_gamma   90.00
#
_symmetry.space_group_name_H-M   'P 1'
#
loop_
_entity.id
_entity.type
_entity.pdbx_description
1 polymer ?
#
loop_
_entity_poly.entity_id
_entity_poly.type
_entity_poly.pdbx_seq_one_letter_code
_entity_poly.pdbx_strand_id
1 'polypeptide(L)'
;MLKERRVVLAERFDVPVDELTGPVFPNTLGGLRDKHNTLARWRDFRARAGYPWVTFRTFRRSVATILDDAGLTARQIADQLGHAKVSTTQDVYMGRRVTSRRAADALEVIKRSEP
;
A
#
# COMPACT_ATOMS: atom_id res chain seq x y z
N MET A 1 -12.78 -7.97 -7.64
CA MET A 1 -11.33 -7.86 -7.92
C MET A 1 -10.52 -9.18 -7.82
N LEU A 2 -10.38 -9.84 -6.66
CA LEU A 2 -9.61 -11.12 -6.57
C LEU A 2 -10.45 -12.37 -6.89
N LYS A 3 -11.73 -12.38 -6.49
CA LYS A 3 -12.68 -13.45 -6.83
C LYS A 3 -12.88 -13.54 -8.34
N GLU A 4 -13.10 -12.39 -9.00
CA GLU A 4 -13.13 -12.29 -10.47
C GLU A 4 -11.86 -12.84 -11.12
N ARG A 5 -10.68 -12.60 -10.51
CA ARG A 5 -9.43 -13.10 -11.06
C ARG A 5 -9.32 -14.63 -11.00
N ARG A 6 -9.85 -15.28 -9.96
CA ARG A 6 -9.89 -16.75 -9.89
C ARG A 6 -10.75 -17.33 -11.02
N VAL A 7 -11.88 -16.70 -11.34
CA VAL A 7 -12.73 -17.09 -12.47
C VAL A 7 -11.96 -17.01 -13.78
N VAL A 8 -11.31 -15.88 -14.05
CA VAL A 8 -10.50 -15.70 -15.27
C VAL A 8 -9.34 -16.69 -15.37
N LEU A 9 -8.72 -17.07 -14.24
CA LEU A 9 -7.65 -18.07 -14.23
C LEU A 9 -8.17 -19.48 -14.46
N ALA A 10 -9.33 -19.82 -13.88
CA ALA A 10 -10.00 -21.10 -14.06
C ALA A 10 -10.35 -21.31 -15.55
N GLU A 11 -10.97 -20.31 -16.18
CA GLU A 11 -11.22 -20.31 -17.63
C GLU A 11 -9.92 -20.44 -18.44
N ARG A 12 -8.88 -19.68 -18.09
CA ARG A 12 -7.61 -19.70 -18.81
C ARG A 12 -6.91 -21.05 -18.77
N PHE A 13 -6.99 -21.75 -17.66
CA PHE A 13 -6.33 -23.05 -17.46
C PHE A 13 -7.27 -24.24 -17.67
N ASP A 14 -8.49 -23.99 -18.12
CA ASP A 14 -9.52 -25.00 -18.36
C ASP A 14 -9.77 -25.91 -17.15
N VAL A 15 -9.95 -25.29 -15.98
CA VAL A 15 -10.23 -25.99 -14.71
C VAL A 15 -11.43 -25.37 -14.00
N PRO A 16 -12.22 -26.14 -13.25
CA PRO A 16 -13.26 -25.59 -12.38
C PRO A 16 -12.69 -24.60 -11.33
N VAL A 17 -13.46 -23.56 -10.97
CA VAL A 17 -13.01 -22.49 -10.06
C VAL A 17 -12.71 -22.99 -8.64
N ASP A 18 -13.46 -23.99 -8.19
CA ASP A 18 -13.32 -24.70 -6.93
C ASP A 18 -12.12 -25.65 -6.92
N GLU A 19 -11.75 -26.19 -8.08
CA GLU A 19 -10.56 -27.04 -8.26
C GLU A 19 -9.28 -26.22 -8.57
N LEU A 20 -9.41 -24.92 -8.86
CA LEU A 20 -8.26 -24.06 -9.16
C LEU A 20 -7.32 -23.94 -7.95
N THR A 21 -6.16 -24.58 -8.08
CA THR A 21 -5.03 -24.53 -7.15
C THR A 21 -3.87 -23.68 -7.71
N GLY A 22 -2.94 -23.28 -6.83
CA GLY A 22 -1.76 -22.50 -7.22
C GLY A 22 -1.88 -20.99 -7.01
N PRO A 23 -0.92 -20.20 -7.55
CA PRO A 23 -0.80 -18.78 -7.24
C PRO A 23 -1.85 -17.92 -7.94
N VAL A 24 -2.31 -16.85 -7.27
CA VAL A 24 -3.30 -15.89 -7.82
C VAL A 24 -2.74 -15.06 -8.99
N PHE A 25 -1.41 -14.94 -9.10
CA PHE A 25 -0.74 -14.26 -10.20
C PHE A 25 0.25 -15.21 -10.87
N PRO A 26 -0.22 -16.21 -11.63
CA PRO A 26 0.65 -17.20 -12.21
C PRO A 26 1.44 -16.63 -13.40
N ASN A 27 2.48 -17.37 -13.79
CA ASN A 27 3.10 -17.26 -15.10
C ASN A 27 2.17 -17.88 -16.19
N THR A 28 2.66 -17.99 -17.43
CA THR A 28 1.87 -18.56 -18.53
C THR A 28 1.58 -20.06 -18.39
N LEU A 29 2.36 -20.77 -17.59
CA LEU A 29 2.25 -22.20 -17.33
C LEU A 29 1.52 -22.52 -16.00
N GLY A 30 0.96 -21.53 -15.32
CA GLY A 30 0.26 -21.73 -14.03
C GLY A 30 1.15 -21.68 -12.79
N GLY A 31 2.48 -21.67 -12.95
CA GLY A 31 3.44 -21.63 -11.85
C GLY A 31 3.73 -20.23 -11.31
N LEU A 32 4.68 -20.13 -10.37
CA LEU A 32 5.17 -18.86 -9.84
C LEU A 32 5.80 -18.00 -10.95
N ARG A 33 5.61 -16.68 -10.85
CA ARG A 33 6.29 -15.73 -11.73
C ARG A 33 7.77 -15.62 -11.34
N ASP A 34 8.63 -15.63 -12.34
CA ASP A 34 10.04 -15.32 -12.13
C ASP A 34 10.22 -13.87 -11.66
N LYS A 35 11.05 -13.69 -10.64
CA LYS A 35 11.31 -12.39 -10.00
C LYS A 35 12.01 -11.43 -10.96
N HIS A 36 13.02 -11.89 -11.69
CA HIS A 36 13.84 -11.03 -12.55
C HIS A 36 13.02 -10.50 -13.73
N ASN A 37 12.25 -11.37 -14.37
CA ASN A 37 11.34 -11.00 -15.45
C ASN A 37 10.26 -10.04 -14.97
N THR A 38 9.68 -10.27 -13.79
CA THR A 38 8.69 -9.37 -13.20
C THR A 38 9.29 -7.99 -12.92
N LEU A 39 10.50 -7.94 -12.35
CA LEU A 39 11.21 -6.69 -12.07
C LEU A 39 11.66 -5.97 -13.35
N ALA A 40 12.03 -6.69 -14.40
CA ALA A 40 12.34 -6.10 -15.70
C ALA A 40 11.10 -5.41 -16.30
N ARG A 41 9.97 -6.11 -16.37
CA ARG A 41 8.71 -5.53 -16.84
C ARG A 41 8.27 -4.33 -16.01
N TRP A 42 8.47 -4.39 -14.69
CA TRP A 42 8.20 -3.28 -13.79
C TRP A 42 9.07 -2.05 -14.10
N ARG A 43 10.38 -2.24 -14.34
CA ARG A 43 11.30 -1.16 -14.74
C ARG A 43 10.87 -0.52 -16.06
N ASP A 44 10.50 -1.32 -17.05
CA ASP A 44 10.06 -0.79 -18.35
C ASP A 44 8.77 0.03 -18.21
N PHE A 45 7.80 -0.48 -17.43
CA PHE A 45 6.55 0.21 -17.17
C PHE A 45 6.79 1.58 -16.52
N ARG A 46 7.56 1.63 -15.43
CA ARG A 46 7.77 2.88 -14.69
C ARG A 46 8.59 3.90 -15.48
N ALA A 47 9.49 3.43 -16.35
CA ALA A 47 10.20 4.31 -17.29
C ALA A 47 9.23 4.94 -18.30
N ARG A 48 8.37 4.15 -18.93
CA ARG A 48 7.35 4.65 -19.86
C ARG A 48 6.32 5.57 -19.19
N ALA A 49 6.00 5.31 -17.94
CA ALA A 49 5.08 6.14 -17.16
C ALA A 49 5.70 7.47 -16.68
N GLY A 50 6.99 7.73 -16.94
CA GLY A 50 7.67 8.95 -16.50
C GLY A 50 8.09 8.95 -15.03
N TYR A 51 8.02 7.81 -14.35
CA TYR A 51 8.35 7.66 -12.93
C TYR A 51 9.48 6.64 -12.69
N PRO A 52 10.67 6.83 -13.31
CA PRO A 52 11.75 5.86 -13.25
C PRO A 52 12.35 5.69 -11.85
N TRP A 53 12.03 6.55 -10.89
CA TRP A 53 12.50 6.47 -9.50
C TRP A 53 11.53 5.71 -8.58
N VAL A 54 10.30 5.42 -9.03
CA VAL A 54 9.27 4.76 -8.20
C VAL A 54 9.62 3.29 -7.96
N THR A 55 9.50 2.87 -6.70
CA THR A 55 9.70 1.49 -6.26
C THR A 55 8.42 0.93 -5.64
N PHE A 56 8.34 -0.38 -5.42
CA PHE A 56 7.24 -0.96 -4.64
C PHE A 56 7.14 -0.37 -3.22
N ARG A 57 8.28 0.01 -2.62
CA ARG A 57 8.29 0.71 -1.33
C ARG A 57 7.65 2.09 -1.43
N THR A 58 7.84 2.80 -2.54
CA THR A 58 7.18 4.08 -2.80
C THR A 58 5.67 3.91 -2.81
N PHE A 59 5.14 2.92 -3.52
CA PHE A 59 3.69 2.64 -3.50
C PHE A 59 3.18 2.28 -2.11
N ARG A 60 3.92 1.44 -1.37
CA ARG A 60 3.56 1.11 0.00
C ARG A 60 3.49 2.36 0.89
N ARG A 61 4.40 3.33 0.67
CA ARG A 61 4.33 4.65 1.34
C ARG A 61 3.10 5.42 0.92
N SER A 62 2.81 5.51 -0.38
CA SER A 62 1.63 6.19 -0.89
C SER A 62 0.32 5.65 -0.31
N VAL A 63 0.17 4.32 -0.18
CA VAL A 63 -0.99 3.71 0.47
C VAL A 63 -1.13 4.19 1.91
N ALA A 64 -0.03 4.21 2.67
CA ALA A 64 -0.07 4.66 4.05
C ALA A 64 -0.46 6.14 4.16
N THR A 65 0.06 7.00 3.28
CA THR A 65 -0.32 8.42 3.21
C THR A 65 -1.80 8.58 2.91
N ILE A 66 -2.34 7.86 1.91
CA ILE A 66 -3.78 7.92 1.58
C ILE A 66 -4.64 7.52 2.78
N LEU A 67 -4.23 6.49 3.53
CA LEU A 67 -4.98 6.04 4.70
C LEU A 67 -4.88 7.04 5.88
N ASP A 68 -3.72 7.68 6.08
CA ASP A 68 -3.55 8.74 7.08
C ASP A 68 -4.37 9.99 6.72
N ASP A 69 -4.37 10.40 5.44
CA ASP A 69 -5.19 11.50 4.93
C ASP A 69 -6.69 11.22 5.08
N ALA A 70 -7.10 9.95 4.96
CA ALA A 70 -8.46 9.50 5.25
C ALA A 70 -8.79 9.43 6.76
N GLY A 71 -7.85 9.79 7.63
CA GLY A 71 -8.05 9.89 9.07
C GLY A 71 -7.92 8.58 9.84
N LEU A 72 -7.40 7.51 9.22
CA LEU A 72 -7.19 6.25 9.93
C LEU A 72 -6.12 6.40 11.00
N THR A 73 -6.27 5.66 12.09
CA THR A 73 -5.27 5.64 13.16
C THR A 73 -4.00 4.93 12.71
N ALA A 74 -2.88 5.29 13.32
CA ALA A 74 -1.59 4.63 13.09
C ALA A 74 -1.66 3.11 13.23
N ARG A 75 -2.49 2.60 14.16
CA ARG A 75 -2.70 1.16 14.37
C ARG A 75 -3.42 0.52 13.18
N GLN A 76 -4.54 1.08 12.73
CA GLN A 76 -5.27 0.55 11.57
C GLN A 76 -4.40 0.54 10.31
N ILE A 77 -3.59 1.59 10.12
CA ILE A 77 -2.64 1.65 9.00
C ILE A 77 -1.54 0.59 9.19
N ALA A 78 -0.99 0.43 10.39
CA ALA A 78 0.00 -0.61 10.69
C ALA A 78 -0.54 -2.02 10.41
N ASP A 79 -1.78 -2.30 10.79
CA ASP A 79 -2.46 -3.58 10.57
C ASP A 79 -2.63 -3.83 9.06
N GLN A 80 -3.10 -2.83 8.30
CA GLN A 80 -3.23 -2.93 6.84
C GLN A 80 -1.90 -3.14 6.13
N LEU A 81 -0.83 -2.51 6.64
CA LEU A 81 0.51 -2.67 6.09
C LEU A 81 1.15 -3.98 6.57
N GLY A 82 0.72 -4.58 7.68
CA GLY A 82 1.35 -5.74 8.29
C GLY A 82 2.62 -5.39 9.07
N HIS A 83 2.65 -4.25 9.74
CA HIS A 83 3.74 -3.89 10.65
C HIS A 83 3.49 -4.47 12.05
N ALA A 84 4.43 -5.27 12.54
CA ALA A 84 4.36 -5.81 13.91
C ALA A 84 4.49 -4.73 15.01
N LYS A 85 5.15 -3.60 14.70
CA LYS A 85 5.29 -2.44 15.61
C LYS A 85 4.59 -1.24 14.98
N VAL A 86 3.64 -0.65 15.72
CA VAL A 86 2.87 0.52 15.28
C VAL A 86 3.76 1.75 15.08
N SER A 87 4.82 1.90 15.88
CA SER A 87 5.78 3.01 15.77
C SER A 87 6.40 3.12 14.38
N THR A 88 6.66 1.99 13.69
CA THR A 88 7.15 1.98 12.30
C THR A 88 6.23 2.75 11.35
N THR A 89 4.91 2.68 11.55
CA THR A 89 3.95 3.43 10.73
C THR A 89 3.98 4.91 11.09
N GLN A 90 4.02 5.25 12.38
CA GLN A 90 4.09 6.64 12.83
C GLN A 90 5.37 7.33 12.35
N ASP A 91 6.51 6.68 12.50
CA ASP A 91 7.83 7.26 12.25
C ASP A 91 8.15 7.36 10.75
N VAL A 92 7.66 6.40 9.95
CA VAL A 92 8.08 6.26 8.54
C VAL A 92 7.00 6.66 7.55
N TYR A 93 5.72 6.53 7.93
CA TYR A 93 4.61 6.55 6.97
C TYR A 93 3.56 7.64 7.22
N MET A 94 3.43 8.13 8.46
CA MET A 94 2.59 9.28 8.75
C MET A 94 3.37 10.56 8.45
N GLY A 95 2.79 11.42 7.60
CA GLY A 95 3.37 12.74 7.37
C GLY A 95 3.23 13.59 8.64
N ARG A 96 4.19 14.47 8.92
CA ARG A 96 3.90 15.60 9.79
C ARG A 96 2.81 16.39 9.08
N ARG A 97 1.55 16.21 9.49
CA ARG A 97 0.43 17.02 9.02
C ARG A 97 0.90 18.47 9.03
N VAL A 98 0.67 19.19 7.92
CA VAL A 98 0.86 20.65 7.84
C VAL A 98 0.39 21.23 9.17
N THR A 99 1.24 22.02 9.82
CA THR A 99 1.08 22.54 11.19
C THR A 99 -0.39 22.61 11.57
N SER A 100 -0.81 21.65 12.38
CA SER A 100 -2.22 21.46 12.74
C SER A 100 -2.73 22.73 13.39
N ARG A 101 -3.73 23.38 12.79
CA ARG A 101 -4.42 24.53 13.41
C ARG A 101 -4.90 24.20 14.83
N ARG A 102 -5.32 22.94 15.07
CA ARG A 102 -5.65 22.43 16.41
C ARG A 102 -4.50 22.48 17.42
N ALA A 103 -3.25 22.32 16.98
CA ALA A 103 -2.11 22.47 17.87
C ALA A 103 -1.91 23.95 18.24
N ALA A 104 -2.13 24.88 17.31
CA ALA A 104 -2.15 26.31 17.60
C ALA A 104 -3.32 26.68 18.53
N ASP A 105 -4.52 26.17 18.29
CA ASP A 105 -5.71 26.41 19.12
C ASP A 105 -5.50 25.90 20.56
N ALA A 106 -4.88 24.73 20.73
CA ALA A 106 -4.56 24.17 22.04
C ALA A 106 -3.52 25.02 22.81
N LEU A 107 -2.57 25.62 22.11
CA LEU A 107 -1.57 26.52 22.70
C LEU A 107 -2.16 27.90 23.02
N GLU A 108 -3.14 28.39 22.25
CA GLU A 108 -3.87 29.63 22.56
C GLU A 108 -4.64 29.55 23.89
N VAL A 109 -5.19 28.39 24.23
CA VAL A 109 -5.86 28.18 25.53
C VAL A 109 -4.88 28.39 26.69
N ILE A 110 -3.63 27.96 26.55
CA ILE A 110 -2.60 28.15 27.56
C ILE A 110 -2.20 29.64 27.65
N LYS A 111 -2.07 30.32 26.51
CA LYS A 111 -1.70 31.75 26.46
C LYS A 111 -2.75 32.69 27.09
N ARG A 112 -4.01 32.28 27.14
CA ARG A 112 -5.10 33.05 27.76
C ARG A 112 -5.20 32.87 29.29
N SER A 113 -4.30 32.08 29.88
CA SER A 113 -4.31 31.68 31.29
C SER A 113 -3.26 32.39 32.15
N GLU A 114 -2.45 33.30 31.58
CA GLU A 114 -1.59 34.20 32.36
C GLU A 114 -2.28 35.57 32.53
N PRO A 115 -2.28 36.13 33.75
CA PRO A 115 -2.96 37.40 34.07
C PRO A 115 -2.32 38.63 33.43
#